data_AF-A0A8B9AU50-F1
#
_entry.id   AF-A0A8B9AU50-F1
#
_cell.length_a   1.000
_cell.length_b   1.000
_cell.length_c   1.000
_cell.angle_alpha   90.00
_cell.angle_beta   90.00
_cell.angle_gamma   90.00
#
_symmetry.space_group_name_H-M   'P 1'
#
loop_
_entity.id
_entity.type
_entity.pdbx_description
1 polymer ?
#
loop_
_entity_poly.entity_id
_entity_poly.type
_entity_poly.pdbx_seq_one_letter_code
_entity_poly.pdbx_strand_id
1 'polypeptide(L)'
;MVAKQESERLMPAAEQDISDELELKAKKYLRGHGANLEVLRDKKLKGQLTVREKLYGQSAKAAAKAEKWLLPSEEGYLEAEGLEKTWHIKQESIIREVDVIGSRKPFDMILPELGPYTLEYTLSGRYMLVGGRKGHLAMIDMISMDLMKEFQVRETVRDVTFLQNEQFFAVAQKRYPYIYNRHGTEIHCLKEHGAPLKLQFLDKHFLLVSVNKFGQLHYQDVSTGEMIANYRTGLGRTAVMKANPYNAVIGLGHSGGKVTMWKPTSSKPLVTMLCHHGPVTAIAFHGGGHLMATAGMDRKIKLWDIRKFEILHTYSGHAQTLDFSQKGLLAMANGSKVQIWRDSCGNQDYGQYMSHAMVKGYQVGKVAFRPFEDVLGIGHSMGISSILIPGSGEPNFDTWVANPYETTKQRREKEVHALLDKLQPETIMLDPRKIGTVKPPRRKEKPTKKETESEMEAAIEAAKSINFKKKTKGRSKPSKRAKKKEEEVFRAKRPFLEQQTEERQAKKHRTTEAELPKSLQRFAQKRA
;
A
#
# COMPACT_ATOMS: atom_id res chain seq x y z
N MET A 1 55.29 -20.80 -3.98
CA MET A 1 54.30 -20.91 -5.09
C MET A 1 53.77 -22.33 -5.08
N VAL A 2 52.61 -22.57 -4.46
CA VAL A 2 51.91 -23.87 -4.53
C VAL A 2 50.55 -23.55 -5.13
N ALA A 3 50.43 -23.82 -6.43
CA ALA A 3 49.16 -23.70 -7.15
C ALA A 3 48.22 -24.78 -6.64
N LYS A 4 47.17 -24.40 -5.92
CA LYS A 4 46.00 -25.26 -5.73
C LYS A 4 45.29 -25.35 -7.08
N GLN A 5 45.52 -26.45 -7.79
CA GLN A 5 44.59 -26.92 -8.82
C GLN A 5 43.29 -27.30 -8.09
N GLU A 6 42.34 -26.38 -8.02
CA GLU A 6 40.93 -26.77 -7.81
C GLU A 6 40.52 -27.55 -9.05
N SER A 7 40.46 -28.87 -8.91
CA SER A 7 39.84 -29.74 -9.90
C SER A 7 38.37 -29.36 -9.99
N GLU A 8 37.98 -28.71 -11.09
CA GLU A 8 36.59 -28.55 -11.48
C GLU A 8 36.00 -29.95 -11.68
N ARG A 9 35.41 -30.51 -10.62
CA ARG A 9 34.53 -31.67 -10.74
C ARG A 9 33.32 -31.19 -11.56
N LEU A 10 33.29 -31.60 -12.83
CA LEU A 10 32.10 -31.49 -13.68
C LEU A 10 30.95 -32.21 -12.97
N MET A 11 30.09 -31.42 -12.33
CA MET A 11 28.86 -31.91 -11.70
C MET A 11 28.00 -32.56 -12.79
N PRO A 12 27.31 -33.70 -12.54
CA PRO A 12 26.34 -34.26 -13.47
C PRO A 12 25.28 -33.23 -13.89
N ALA A 13 24.81 -33.28 -15.14
CA ALA A 13 23.87 -32.27 -15.68
C ALA A 13 22.63 -32.05 -14.78
N ALA A 14 22.06 -33.13 -14.24
CA ALA A 14 20.92 -33.05 -13.32
C ALA A 14 21.23 -32.29 -12.01
N GLU A 15 22.45 -32.39 -11.49
CA GLU A 15 22.85 -31.64 -10.28
C GLU A 15 23.08 -30.16 -10.58
N GLN A 16 23.51 -29.83 -11.81
CA GLN A 16 23.63 -28.45 -12.30
C GLN A 16 22.25 -27.80 -12.42
N ASP A 17 21.29 -28.49 -13.06
CA ASP A 17 19.91 -27.99 -13.19
C ASP A 17 19.26 -27.72 -11.83
N ILE A 18 19.45 -28.64 -10.87
CA ILE A 18 18.94 -28.48 -9.50
C ILE A 18 19.61 -27.28 -8.81
N SER A 19 20.91 -27.07 -9.04
CA SER A 19 21.65 -25.94 -8.48
C SER A 19 21.14 -24.61 -9.06
N ASP A 20 20.96 -24.52 -10.37
CA ASP A 20 20.50 -23.30 -11.05
C ASP A 20 19.09 -22.91 -10.63
N GLU A 21 18.18 -23.88 -10.51
CA GLU A 21 16.85 -23.65 -9.95
C GLU A 21 16.90 -23.15 -8.50
N LEU A 22 17.78 -23.73 -7.68
CA LEU A 22 17.96 -23.29 -6.29
C LEU A 22 18.53 -21.88 -6.21
N GLU A 23 19.39 -21.48 -7.14
CA GLU A 23 19.91 -20.11 -7.22
C GLU A 23 18.83 -19.11 -7.63
N LEU A 24 17.97 -19.47 -8.58
CA LEU A 24 16.80 -18.67 -8.94
C LEU A 24 15.84 -18.50 -7.76
N LYS A 25 15.53 -19.58 -7.03
CA LYS A 25 14.71 -19.52 -5.81
C LYS A 25 15.40 -18.73 -4.70
N ALA A 26 16.72 -18.85 -4.54
CA ALA A 26 17.47 -18.09 -3.54
C ALA A 26 17.35 -16.57 -3.74
N LYS A 27 17.26 -16.09 -4.99
CA LYS A 27 17.03 -14.66 -5.29
C LYS A 27 15.72 -14.12 -4.69
N LYS A 28 14.69 -14.94 -4.55
CA LYS A 28 13.41 -14.59 -3.89
C LYS A 28 13.61 -14.25 -2.40
N TYR A 29 14.50 -14.98 -1.73
CA TYR A 29 14.78 -14.85 -0.30
C TYR A 29 15.85 -13.81 0.03
N LEU A 30 16.64 -13.38 -0.97
CA LEU A 30 17.61 -12.31 -0.79
C LEU A 30 16.88 -10.97 -0.56
N ARG A 31 17.14 -10.37 0.60
CA ARG A 31 16.55 -9.08 0.99
C ARG A 31 17.57 -7.96 0.83
N GLY A 32 17.49 -7.25 -0.29
CA GLY A 32 18.32 -6.06 -0.57
C GLY A 32 19.52 -6.34 -1.46
N HIS A 33 20.38 -5.32 -1.62
CA HIS A 33 21.63 -5.43 -2.37
C HIS A 33 22.78 -5.79 -1.43
N GLY A 34 23.72 -6.60 -1.92
CA GLY A 34 24.92 -6.96 -1.17
C GLY A 34 25.81 -5.75 -0.90
N ALA A 35 26.59 -5.83 0.18
CA ALA A 35 27.55 -4.80 0.55
C ALA A 35 28.71 -4.71 -0.45
N ASN A 36 29.06 -3.49 -0.87
CA ASN A 36 30.23 -3.25 -1.73
C ASN A 36 31.53 -3.33 -0.92
N LEU A 37 32.11 -4.53 -0.84
CA LEU A 37 33.31 -4.82 -0.04
C LEU A 37 34.60 -4.21 -0.61
N GLU A 38 34.60 -3.81 -1.88
CA GLU A 38 35.77 -3.25 -2.57
C GLU A 38 36.06 -1.81 -2.16
N VAL A 39 35.01 -1.03 -1.89
CA VAL A 39 35.10 0.38 -1.52
C VAL A 39 35.62 0.55 -0.08
N LEU A 40 35.55 -0.51 0.72
CA LEU A 40 35.70 -0.45 2.16
C LEU A 40 37.18 -0.54 2.58
N ARG A 41 37.71 0.54 3.15
CA ARG A 41 39.11 0.64 3.59
C ARG A 41 39.40 -0.06 4.93
N ASP A 42 38.42 -0.15 5.82
CA ASP A 42 38.58 -0.79 7.13
C ASP A 42 38.56 -2.32 7.00
N LYS A 43 39.69 -2.96 7.34
CA LYS A 43 39.87 -4.41 7.27
C LYS A 43 38.94 -5.16 8.23
N LYS A 44 38.67 -4.63 9.42
CA LYS A 44 37.83 -5.30 10.43
C LYS A 44 36.37 -5.31 9.99
N LEU A 45 35.86 -4.15 9.58
CA LEU A 45 34.50 -4.02 9.05
C LEU A 45 34.32 -4.85 7.77
N LYS A 46 35.32 -4.86 6.88
CA LYS A 46 35.32 -5.71 5.68
C LYS A 46 35.21 -7.20 6.05
N GLY A 47 35.98 -7.67 7.04
CA GLY A 47 35.89 -9.04 7.53
C GLY A 47 34.54 -9.38 8.18
N GLN A 48 33.93 -8.45 8.90
CA GLN A 48 32.60 -8.68 9.49
C GLN A 48 31.48 -8.72 8.44
N LEU A 49 31.55 -7.83 7.44
CA LEU A 49 30.57 -7.79 6.35
C LEU A 49 30.67 -9.03 5.47
N THR A 50 31.88 -9.54 5.17
CA THR A 50 32.03 -10.77 4.39
C THR A 50 31.39 -11.97 5.10
N VAL A 51 31.54 -12.08 6.43
CA VAL A 51 30.88 -13.13 7.22
C VAL A 51 29.36 -12.98 7.19
N ARG A 52 28.84 -11.76 7.33
CA ARG A 52 27.40 -11.50 7.21
C ARG A 52 26.84 -11.84 5.84
N GLU A 53 27.51 -11.45 4.76
CA GLU A 53 27.08 -11.76 3.38
C GLU A 53 27.07 -13.28 3.13
N LYS A 54 28.08 -14.00 3.63
CA LYS A 54 28.10 -15.47 3.59
C LYS A 54 26.91 -16.06 4.33
N LEU A 55 26.60 -15.56 5.53
CA LEU A 55 25.47 -16.02 6.33
C LEU A 55 24.13 -15.72 5.63
N TYR A 56 23.98 -14.54 5.02
CA TYR A 56 22.79 -14.19 4.24
C TYR A 56 22.64 -15.13 3.04
N GLY A 57 23.70 -15.39 2.29
CA GLY A 57 23.69 -16.36 1.19
C GLY A 57 23.32 -17.78 1.66
N GLN A 58 23.86 -18.24 2.78
CA GLN A 58 23.52 -19.54 3.37
C GLN A 58 22.05 -19.60 3.82
N SER A 59 21.54 -18.56 4.49
CA SER A 59 20.15 -18.48 4.91
C SER A 59 19.17 -18.46 3.74
N ALA A 60 19.49 -17.74 2.67
CA ALA A 60 18.67 -17.69 1.46
C ALA A 60 18.65 -19.04 0.74
N LYS A 61 19.81 -19.72 0.65
CA LYS A 61 19.90 -21.09 0.12
C LYS A 61 19.14 -22.10 0.99
N ALA A 62 19.21 -21.99 2.31
CA ALA A 62 18.47 -22.86 3.24
C ALA A 62 16.96 -22.67 3.11
N ALA A 63 16.48 -21.43 3.02
CA ALA A 63 15.07 -21.12 2.79
C ALA A 63 14.59 -21.64 1.43
N ALA A 64 15.39 -21.47 0.37
CA ALA A 64 15.06 -21.99 -0.97
C ALA A 64 15.00 -23.54 -1.00
N LYS A 65 15.89 -24.22 -0.26
CA LYS A 65 15.84 -25.68 -0.09
C LYS A 65 14.58 -26.11 0.65
N ALA A 66 14.21 -25.41 1.73
CA ALA A 66 12.98 -25.67 2.46
C ALA A 66 11.74 -25.49 1.56
N GLU A 67 11.68 -24.42 0.77
CA GLU A 67 10.60 -24.19 -0.19
C GLU A 67 10.52 -25.30 -1.25
N LYS A 68 11.67 -25.76 -1.78
CA LYS A 68 11.68 -26.78 -2.83
C LYS A 68 11.29 -28.17 -2.33
N TRP A 69 11.66 -28.54 -1.09
CA TRP A 69 11.55 -29.92 -0.63
C TRP A 69 10.54 -30.17 0.49
N LEU A 70 10.21 -29.15 1.30
CA LEU A 70 9.34 -29.34 2.47
C LEU A 70 7.90 -28.87 2.25
N LEU A 71 7.61 -28.19 1.14
CA LEU A 71 6.25 -27.76 0.84
C LEU A 71 5.38 -28.97 0.49
N PRO A 72 4.27 -29.20 1.22
CA PRO A 72 3.48 -30.43 1.10
C PRO A 72 2.55 -30.46 -0.12
N SER A 73 2.14 -29.30 -0.62
CA SER A 73 1.10 -29.20 -1.63
C SER A 73 1.58 -28.48 -2.88
N GLU A 74 1.13 -28.98 -4.02
CA GLU A 74 1.38 -28.39 -5.33
C GLU A 74 0.35 -27.32 -5.66
N GLU A 75 0.68 -26.48 -6.63
CA GLU A 75 -0.18 -25.39 -7.07
C GLU A 75 -1.23 -25.90 -8.05
N GLY A 76 -2.47 -25.46 -7.90
CA GLY A 76 -3.50 -25.69 -8.90
C GLY A 76 -3.19 -24.95 -10.19
N TYR A 77 -3.58 -25.54 -11.32
CA TYR A 77 -3.50 -24.87 -12.61
C TYR A 77 -4.58 -25.42 -13.56
N LEU A 78 -4.85 -24.65 -14.60
CA LEU A 78 -5.66 -25.05 -15.74
C LEU A 78 -4.85 -24.77 -16.98
N GLU A 79 -4.53 -25.82 -17.72
CA GLU A 79 -3.83 -25.75 -18.99
C GLU A 79 -4.73 -26.37 -20.06
N ALA A 80 -4.77 -25.73 -21.22
CA ALA A 80 -5.56 -26.24 -22.34
C ALA A 80 -4.70 -27.16 -23.19
N GLU A 81 -5.25 -28.30 -23.58
CA GLU A 81 -4.58 -29.24 -24.47
C GLU A 81 -4.87 -28.92 -25.93
N GLY A 82 -3.84 -28.92 -26.77
CA GLY A 82 -3.96 -28.77 -28.22
C GLY A 82 -4.47 -27.39 -28.68
N LEU A 83 -5.65 -27.37 -29.28
CA LEU A 83 -6.27 -26.16 -29.88
C LEU A 83 -7.29 -25.48 -28.96
N GLU A 84 -7.62 -26.09 -27.82
CA GLU A 84 -8.56 -25.51 -26.88
C GLU A 84 -7.95 -24.28 -26.21
N LYS A 85 -8.81 -23.34 -25.80
CA LYS A 85 -8.38 -22.16 -25.05
C LYS A 85 -8.99 -22.20 -23.67
N THR A 86 -8.17 -21.89 -22.67
CA THR A 86 -8.53 -21.93 -21.25
C THR A 86 -9.83 -21.17 -20.93
N TRP A 87 -10.09 -20.05 -21.59
CA TRP A 87 -11.29 -19.25 -21.33
C TRP A 87 -12.60 -19.77 -21.91
N HIS A 88 -12.57 -20.81 -22.75
CA HIS A 88 -13.77 -21.50 -23.22
C HIS A 88 -14.24 -22.62 -22.28
N ILE A 89 -13.40 -22.99 -21.30
CA ILE A 89 -13.70 -24.05 -20.33
C ILE A 89 -14.83 -23.57 -19.41
N LYS A 90 -15.88 -24.39 -19.30
CA LYS A 90 -17.05 -24.11 -18.47
C LYS A 90 -16.84 -24.62 -17.05
N GLN A 91 -17.54 -23.98 -16.12
CA GLN A 91 -17.49 -24.36 -14.71
C GLN A 91 -17.97 -25.79 -14.45
N GLU A 92 -18.95 -26.27 -15.23
CA GLU A 92 -19.46 -27.65 -15.14
C GLU A 92 -18.37 -28.70 -15.48
N SER A 93 -17.47 -28.40 -16.42
CA SER A 93 -16.36 -29.29 -16.76
C SER A 93 -15.35 -29.37 -15.62
N ILE A 94 -14.95 -28.21 -15.09
CA ILE A 94 -14.01 -28.11 -13.95
C ILE A 94 -14.55 -28.88 -12.74
N ILE A 95 -15.84 -28.73 -12.41
CA ILE A 95 -16.46 -29.41 -11.28
C ILE A 95 -16.42 -30.94 -11.43
N ARG A 96 -16.49 -31.48 -12.65
CA ARG A 96 -16.46 -32.92 -12.91
C ARG A 96 -15.06 -33.51 -12.80
N GLU A 97 -14.03 -32.72 -13.09
CA GLU A 97 -12.63 -33.15 -13.08
C GLU A 97 -11.97 -33.01 -11.70
N VAL A 98 -12.42 -32.03 -10.91
CA VAL A 98 -11.91 -31.77 -9.55
C VAL A 98 -12.42 -32.83 -8.57
N ASP A 99 -11.68 -33.01 -7.48
CA ASP A 99 -11.99 -33.94 -6.41
C ASP A 99 -13.34 -33.64 -5.71
N VAL A 100 -13.83 -34.59 -4.91
CA VAL A 100 -15.13 -34.47 -4.23
C VAL A 100 -15.15 -33.29 -3.24
N ILE A 101 -14.02 -32.91 -2.65
CA ILE A 101 -13.96 -31.77 -1.74
C ILE A 101 -13.99 -30.46 -2.53
N GLY A 102 -13.20 -30.33 -3.60
CA GLY A 102 -13.20 -29.16 -4.45
C GLY A 102 -14.54 -28.94 -5.16
N SER A 103 -15.19 -30.00 -5.65
CA SER A 103 -16.50 -29.93 -6.33
C SER A 103 -17.67 -29.48 -5.43
N ARG A 104 -17.54 -29.55 -4.09
CA ARG A 104 -18.55 -29.04 -3.13
C ARG A 104 -18.44 -27.55 -2.83
N LYS A 105 -17.29 -26.93 -3.11
CA LYS A 105 -17.02 -25.51 -2.84
C LYS A 105 -17.78 -24.51 -3.72
N PRO A 106 -18.01 -24.78 -5.03
CA PRO A 106 -18.84 -23.90 -5.83
C PRO A 106 -20.31 -24.08 -5.47
N PHE A 107 -21.01 -22.97 -5.30
CA PHE A 107 -22.44 -22.94 -5.01
C PHE A 107 -23.03 -21.64 -5.51
N ASP A 108 -24.36 -21.61 -5.65
CA ASP A 108 -25.10 -20.39 -5.96
C ASP A 108 -26.27 -20.23 -4.97
N MET A 109 -26.24 -19.17 -4.18
CA MET A 109 -27.28 -18.81 -3.22
C MET A 109 -28.13 -17.69 -3.80
N ILE A 110 -29.35 -18.01 -4.20
CA ILE A 110 -30.29 -17.05 -4.81
C ILE A 110 -31.14 -16.41 -3.70
N LEU A 111 -30.90 -15.12 -3.45
CA LEU A 111 -31.54 -14.28 -2.44
C LEU A 111 -32.09 -13.00 -3.10
N PRO A 112 -33.25 -13.05 -3.78
CA PRO A 112 -33.70 -12.00 -4.69
C PRO A 112 -34.17 -10.72 -3.96
N GLU A 113 -34.68 -10.84 -2.74
CA GLU A 113 -35.37 -9.72 -2.09
C GLU A 113 -34.44 -8.68 -1.47
N LEU A 114 -33.25 -9.08 -0.99
CA LEU A 114 -32.44 -8.27 -0.06
C LEU A 114 -31.15 -7.70 -0.70
N GLY A 115 -30.94 -7.92 -2.00
CA GLY A 115 -29.73 -7.54 -2.72
C GLY A 115 -29.59 -6.05 -3.08
N PRO A 116 -28.49 -5.65 -3.74
CA PRO A 116 -27.29 -6.44 -4.07
C PRO A 116 -26.45 -6.81 -2.85
N TYR A 117 -25.70 -7.91 -2.97
CA TYR A 117 -24.84 -8.43 -1.91
C TYR A 117 -23.38 -8.02 -2.08
N THR A 118 -22.77 -7.64 -0.97
CA THR A 118 -21.32 -7.50 -0.81
C THR A 118 -20.81 -8.64 0.07
N LEU A 119 -19.60 -9.10 -0.20
CA LEU A 119 -18.96 -10.16 0.58
C LEU A 119 -17.54 -9.79 0.97
N GLU A 120 -17.03 -10.44 2.01
CA GLU A 120 -15.64 -10.39 2.45
C GLU A 120 -15.25 -11.71 3.12
N TYR A 121 -14.00 -12.14 2.93
CA TYR A 121 -13.43 -13.30 3.60
C TYR A 121 -12.51 -12.87 4.73
N THR A 122 -12.37 -13.73 5.76
CA THR A 122 -11.29 -13.58 6.72
C THR A 122 -9.93 -13.80 6.06
N LEU A 123 -8.85 -13.32 6.69
CA LEU A 123 -7.48 -13.55 6.22
C LEU A 123 -7.15 -15.05 6.06
N SER A 124 -7.73 -15.89 6.91
CA SER A 124 -7.63 -17.35 6.85
C SER A 124 -8.47 -17.99 5.75
N GLY A 125 -9.41 -17.26 5.15
CA GLY A 125 -10.37 -17.79 4.17
C GLY A 125 -11.38 -18.79 4.75
N ARG A 126 -11.40 -19.02 6.07
CA ARG A 126 -12.36 -19.93 6.71
C ARG A 126 -13.76 -19.35 6.76
N TYR A 127 -13.92 -18.07 7.11
CA TYR A 127 -15.24 -17.47 7.28
C TYR A 127 -15.52 -16.47 6.18
N MET A 128 -16.77 -16.49 5.71
CA MET A 128 -17.31 -15.52 4.76
C MET A 128 -18.36 -14.67 5.45
N LEU A 129 -18.31 -13.38 5.21
CA LEU A 129 -19.29 -12.42 5.69
C LEU A 129 -20.00 -11.77 4.52
N VAL A 130 -21.31 -11.71 4.65
CA VAL A 130 -22.24 -11.32 3.62
C VAL A 130 -23.07 -10.16 4.11
N GLY A 131 -23.23 -9.14 3.27
CA GLY A 131 -24.12 -8.01 3.51
C GLY A 131 -24.98 -7.67 2.31
N GLY A 132 -26.29 -7.82 2.45
CA GLY A 132 -27.28 -7.37 1.48
C GLY A 132 -27.62 -5.89 1.68
N ARG A 133 -27.77 -5.14 0.58
CA ARG A 133 -28.01 -3.70 0.62
C ARG A 133 -29.25 -3.29 1.43
N LYS A 134 -30.26 -4.16 1.59
CA LYS A 134 -31.47 -3.89 2.39
C LYS A 134 -31.31 -4.19 3.89
N GLY A 135 -30.12 -4.63 4.33
CA GLY A 135 -29.80 -4.85 5.74
C GLY A 135 -29.66 -6.30 6.17
N HIS A 136 -29.58 -7.23 5.21
CA HIS A 136 -29.32 -8.64 5.50
C HIS A 136 -27.84 -8.83 5.83
N LEU A 137 -27.55 -9.51 6.93
CA LEU A 137 -26.20 -9.87 7.32
C LEU A 137 -26.14 -11.35 7.64
N ALA A 138 -25.16 -12.04 7.08
CA ALA A 138 -24.91 -13.44 7.34
C ALA A 138 -23.41 -13.74 7.43
N MET A 139 -23.03 -14.59 8.38
CA MET A 139 -21.68 -15.13 8.53
C MET A 139 -21.74 -16.64 8.33
N ILE A 140 -20.88 -17.16 7.46
CA ILE A 140 -20.87 -18.56 7.02
C ILE A 140 -19.47 -19.13 7.24
N ASP A 141 -19.36 -20.32 7.84
CA ASP A 141 -18.11 -21.10 7.84
C ASP A 141 -18.01 -21.84 6.50
N MET A 142 -16.97 -21.54 5.72
CA MET A 142 -16.79 -22.03 4.36
C MET A 142 -16.16 -23.43 4.30
N ILE A 143 -15.70 -23.98 5.42
CA ILE A 143 -15.21 -25.35 5.50
C ILE A 143 -16.38 -26.31 5.74
N SER A 144 -17.21 -26.01 6.74
CA SER A 144 -18.38 -26.83 7.05
C SER A 144 -19.62 -26.47 6.23
N MET A 145 -19.64 -25.28 5.61
CA MET A 145 -20.81 -24.68 4.93
C MET A 145 -21.97 -24.39 5.89
N ASP A 146 -21.66 -24.22 7.18
CA ASP A 146 -22.65 -23.90 8.20
C ASP A 146 -22.88 -22.39 8.30
N LEU A 147 -24.15 -22.01 8.44
CA LEU A 147 -24.54 -20.65 8.79
C LEU A 147 -24.26 -20.41 10.27
N MET A 148 -23.25 -19.60 10.57
CA MET A 148 -22.90 -19.24 11.95
C MET A 148 -23.95 -18.30 12.55
N LYS A 149 -24.30 -17.25 11.81
CA LYS A 149 -25.28 -16.27 12.24
C LYS A 149 -25.90 -15.55 11.05
N GLU A 150 -27.20 -15.33 11.14
CA GLU A 150 -27.98 -14.47 10.26
C GLU A 150 -28.82 -13.51 11.10
N PHE A 151 -28.92 -12.26 10.65
CA PHE A 151 -29.86 -11.28 11.20
C PHE A 151 -30.08 -10.11 10.23
N GLN A 152 -31.17 -9.37 10.47
CA GLN A 152 -31.58 -8.25 9.64
C GLN A 152 -31.48 -6.93 10.42
N VAL A 153 -30.66 -6.00 9.93
CA VAL A 153 -30.49 -4.65 10.50
C VAL A 153 -31.63 -3.71 10.10
N ARG A 154 -32.33 -3.99 8.99
CA ARG A 154 -33.39 -3.14 8.40
C ARG A 154 -32.92 -1.72 8.00
N GLU A 155 -31.61 -1.53 7.89
CA GLU A 155 -31.00 -0.33 7.32
C GLU A 155 -30.20 -0.65 6.06
N THR A 156 -29.83 0.39 5.31
CA THR A 156 -28.99 0.19 4.13
C THR A 156 -27.56 -0.16 4.51
N VAL A 157 -27.10 -1.35 4.12
CA VAL A 157 -25.70 -1.76 4.27
C VAL A 157 -24.95 -1.44 2.98
N ARG A 158 -23.75 -0.86 3.09
CA ARG A 158 -22.94 -0.44 1.94
C ARG A 158 -21.69 -1.29 1.74
N ASP A 159 -21.10 -1.72 2.84
CA ASP A 159 -19.91 -2.55 2.86
C ASP A 159 -19.81 -3.25 4.21
N VAL A 160 -19.05 -4.34 4.23
CA VAL A 160 -18.86 -5.15 5.42
C VAL A 160 -17.42 -5.63 5.43
N THR A 161 -16.78 -5.63 6.60
CA THR A 161 -15.40 -6.12 6.78
C THR A 161 -15.27 -6.93 8.04
N PHE A 162 -14.37 -7.89 8.03
CA PHE A 162 -13.88 -8.47 9.28
C PHE A 162 -12.87 -7.52 9.95
N LEU A 163 -12.72 -7.66 11.27
CA LEU A 163 -11.62 -7.04 12.01
C LEU A 163 -10.47 -8.04 12.10
N GLN A 164 -9.89 -8.25 13.28
CA GLN A 164 -8.76 -9.17 13.45
C GLN A 164 -9.14 -10.65 13.25
N ASN A 165 -10.34 -11.03 13.72
CA ASN A 165 -10.84 -12.40 13.77
C ASN A 165 -12.30 -12.43 13.29
N GLU A 166 -12.89 -13.63 13.21
CA GLU A 166 -14.32 -13.82 12.96
C GLU A 166 -15.21 -13.37 14.13
N GLN A 167 -14.61 -13.13 15.30
CA GLN A 167 -15.32 -12.66 16.48
C GLN A 167 -15.92 -11.27 16.30
N PHE A 168 -15.28 -10.43 15.49
CA PHE A 168 -15.72 -9.05 15.30
C PHE A 168 -15.74 -8.68 13.84
N PHE A 169 -16.80 -8.00 13.44
CA PHE A 169 -16.92 -7.46 12.11
C PHE A 169 -17.57 -6.09 12.13
N ALA A 170 -17.18 -5.25 11.17
CA ALA A 170 -17.67 -3.90 11.01
C ALA A 170 -18.62 -3.81 9.80
N VAL A 171 -19.75 -3.15 9.99
CA VAL A 171 -20.79 -2.99 8.97
C VAL A 171 -21.00 -1.50 8.71
N ALA A 172 -20.87 -1.09 7.45
CA ALA A 172 -21.17 0.27 7.00
C ALA A 172 -22.67 0.43 6.78
N GLN A 173 -23.39 0.91 7.79
CA GLN A 173 -24.83 1.17 7.70
C GLN A 173 -25.13 2.55 7.11
N LYS A 174 -26.41 2.97 7.17
CA LYS A 174 -26.89 4.18 6.53
C LYS A 174 -26.17 5.43 7.06
N ARG A 175 -26.07 5.56 8.38
CA ARG A 175 -25.53 6.75 9.05
C ARG A 175 -24.14 6.59 9.64
N TYR A 176 -23.82 5.43 10.20
CA TYR A 176 -22.56 5.17 10.91
C TYR A 176 -22.05 3.75 10.61
N PRO A 177 -20.76 3.48 10.81
CA PRO A 177 -20.27 2.12 10.94
C PRO A 177 -20.60 1.56 12.32
N TYR A 178 -21.01 0.30 12.36
CA TYR A 178 -21.29 -0.44 13.58
C TYR A 178 -20.38 -1.65 13.67
N ILE A 179 -19.93 -1.98 14.87
CA ILE A 179 -19.14 -3.18 15.15
C ILE A 179 -20.03 -4.18 15.86
N TYR A 180 -20.05 -5.40 15.33
CA TYR A 180 -20.82 -6.52 15.83
C TYR A 180 -19.90 -7.62 16.34
N ASN A 181 -20.41 -8.38 17.32
CA ASN A 181 -19.84 -9.66 17.72
C ASN A 181 -20.27 -10.79 16.76
N ARG A 182 -19.61 -11.95 16.80
CA ARG A 182 -19.99 -13.20 16.12
C ARG A 182 -21.44 -13.61 16.37
N HIS A 183 -21.98 -13.32 17.55
CA HIS A 183 -23.38 -13.59 17.89
C HIS A 183 -24.39 -12.64 17.24
N GLY A 184 -23.93 -11.55 16.61
CA GLY A 184 -24.76 -10.49 16.05
C GLY A 184 -25.17 -9.41 17.05
N THR A 185 -24.57 -9.37 18.23
CA THR A 185 -24.78 -8.28 19.19
C THR A 185 -24.00 -7.04 18.78
N GLU A 186 -24.66 -5.89 18.83
CA GLU A 186 -24.04 -4.58 18.57
C GLU A 186 -23.14 -4.20 19.76
N ILE A 187 -21.86 -3.93 19.48
CA ILE A 187 -20.88 -3.52 20.50
C ILE A 187 -20.69 -2.01 20.45
N HIS A 188 -20.41 -1.47 19.26
CA HIS A 188 -20.08 -0.06 19.09
C HIS A 188 -20.78 0.56 17.89
N CYS A 189 -21.18 1.82 18.05
CA CYS A 189 -21.65 2.71 16.99
C CYS A 189 -20.66 3.87 16.84
N LEU A 190 -19.97 3.94 15.71
CA LEU A 190 -18.90 4.90 15.47
C LEU A 190 -19.45 6.22 14.90
N LYS A 191 -19.96 7.08 15.78
CA LYS A 191 -20.64 8.32 15.36
C LYS A 191 -19.73 9.31 14.63
N GLU A 192 -18.46 9.38 15.03
CA GLU A 192 -17.47 10.29 14.45
C GLU A 192 -17.17 10.00 12.99
N HIS A 193 -17.30 8.73 12.59
CA HIS A 193 -17.04 8.32 11.23
C HIS A 193 -18.07 8.89 10.27
N GLY A 194 -19.27 9.29 10.69
CA GLY A 194 -20.34 9.71 9.78
C GLY A 194 -20.77 8.58 8.83
N ALA A 195 -21.36 8.90 7.67
CA ALA A 195 -21.96 7.93 6.76
C ALA A 195 -20.92 7.23 5.85
N PRO A 196 -20.46 6.01 6.19
CA PRO A 196 -19.37 5.35 5.47
C PRO A 196 -19.89 4.72 4.18
N LEU A 197 -19.08 4.74 3.13
CA LEU A 197 -19.31 4.06 1.86
C LEU A 197 -18.52 2.76 1.76
N LYS A 198 -17.27 2.78 2.23
CA LYS A 198 -16.35 1.66 2.21
C LYS A 198 -15.60 1.56 3.53
N LEU A 199 -15.31 0.33 3.91
CA LEU A 199 -14.56 -0.02 5.10
C LEU A 199 -13.41 -0.93 4.70
N GLN A 200 -12.30 -0.86 5.43
CA GLN A 200 -11.16 -1.75 5.24
C GLN A 200 -10.43 -1.86 6.57
N PHE A 201 -10.12 -3.08 6.98
CA PHE A 201 -9.32 -3.32 8.18
C PHE A 201 -7.83 -3.51 7.80
N LEU A 202 -6.95 -2.90 8.60
CA LEU A 202 -5.50 -3.09 8.55
C LEU A 202 -5.08 -4.00 9.70
N ASP A 203 -4.90 -5.27 9.38
CA ASP A 203 -4.60 -6.36 10.30
C ASP A 203 -3.41 -6.12 11.22
N LYS A 204 -2.23 -5.81 10.66
CA LYS A 204 -0.98 -5.66 11.42
C LYS A 204 -0.97 -4.44 12.36
N HIS A 205 -1.84 -3.46 12.12
CA HIS A 205 -1.88 -2.20 12.86
C HIS A 205 -3.16 -2.06 13.70
N PHE A 206 -4.10 -3.00 13.58
CA PHE A 206 -5.42 -2.98 14.22
C PHE A 206 -6.23 -1.70 13.90
N LEU A 207 -6.12 -1.20 12.67
CA LEU A 207 -6.81 0.02 12.25
C LEU A 207 -8.03 -0.28 11.39
N LEU A 208 -9.18 0.21 11.82
CA LEU A 208 -10.37 0.30 10.98
C LEU A 208 -10.31 1.60 10.19
N VAL A 209 -10.24 1.46 8.87
CA VAL A 209 -10.28 2.57 7.93
C VAL A 209 -11.67 2.68 7.35
N SER A 210 -12.24 3.88 7.42
CA SER A 210 -13.52 4.17 6.78
C SER A 210 -13.45 5.39 5.89
N VAL A 211 -14.25 5.37 4.83
CA VAL A 211 -14.39 6.48 3.90
C VAL A 211 -15.82 6.92 3.81
N ASN A 212 -16.05 8.20 4.03
CA ASN A 212 -17.37 8.81 4.01
C ASN A 212 -17.87 9.17 2.62
N LYS A 213 -19.19 9.34 2.52
CA LYS A 213 -19.85 9.94 1.35
C LYS A 213 -19.28 11.32 0.99
N PHE A 214 -18.81 12.08 1.99
CA PHE A 214 -18.22 13.42 1.82
C PHE A 214 -16.72 13.41 1.45
N GLY A 215 -16.09 12.24 1.34
CA GLY A 215 -14.65 12.13 1.05
C GLY A 215 -13.77 12.43 2.26
N GLN A 216 -14.26 12.14 3.48
CA GLN A 216 -13.45 12.11 4.69
C GLN A 216 -12.97 10.68 4.95
N LEU A 217 -11.70 10.55 5.26
CA LEU A 217 -11.00 9.30 5.56
C LEU A 217 -10.73 9.27 7.07
N HIS A 218 -11.23 8.24 7.73
CA HIS A 218 -11.09 8.04 9.17
C HIS A 218 -10.22 6.82 9.42
N TYR A 219 -9.26 6.95 10.34
CA TYR A 219 -8.47 5.86 10.89
C TYR A 219 -8.81 5.74 12.37
N GLN A 220 -9.41 4.62 12.74
CA GLN A 220 -9.69 4.28 14.13
C GLN A 220 -8.88 3.09 14.56
N ASP A 221 -8.28 3.18 15.73
CA ASP A 221 -7.67 2.05 16.40
C ASP A 221 -8.76 1.18 17.03
N VAL A 222 -8.85 -0.08 16.62
CA VAL A 222 -9.86 -1.00 17.16
C VAL A 222 -9.47 -1.49 18.55
N SER A 223 -8.18 -1.58 18.87
CA SER A 223 -7.77 -2.12 20.16
C SER A 223 -7.93 -1.10 21.29
N THR A 224 -7.59 0.17 21.02
CA THR A 224 -7.73 1.26 22.02
C THR A 224 -9.07 1.98 21.90
N GLY A 225 -9.73 1.90 20.74
CA GLY A 225 -10.96 2.64 20.43
C GLY A 225 -10.71 4.08 20.00
N GLU A 226 -9.46 4.54 19.98
CA GLU A 226 -9.12 5.94 19.71
C GLU A 226 -9.12 6.28 18.21
N MET A 227 -9.53 7.51 17.91
CA MET A 227 -9.48 8.08 16.58
C MET A 227 -8.10 8.67 16.32
N ILE A 228 -7.32 8.01 15.45
CA ILE A 228 -5.94 8.43 15.14
C ILE A 228 -5.93 9.59 14.14
N ALA A 229 -6.75 9.50 13.10
CA ALA A 229 -6.72 10.50 12.04
C ALA A 229 -8.08 10.68 11.35
N ASN A 230 -8.40 11.94 11.04
CA ASN A 230 -9.52 12.34 10.21
C ASN A 230 -9.03 13.28 9.11
N TYR A 231 -9.04 12.81 7.85
CA TYR A 231 -8.51 13.56 6.71
C TYR A 231 -9.56 13.80 5.65
N ARG A 232 -9.65 15.05 5.19
CA ARG A 232 -10.49 15.41 4.04
C ARG A 232 -9.69 15.26 2.75
N THR A 233 -10.16 14.42 1.83
CA THR A 233 -9.47 14.18 0.56
C THR A 233 -9.54 15.38 -0.40
N GLY A 234 -10.60 16.19 -0.32
CA GLY A 234 -10.79 17.39 -1.14
C GLY A 234 -11.15 17.14 -2.61
N LEU A 235 -11.39 15.88 -2.99
CA LEU A 235 -11.62 15.46 -4.39
C LEU A 235 -13.05 14.93 -4.63
N GLY A 236 -13.94 15.10 -3.65
CA GLY A 236 -15.35 14.72 -3.74
C GLY A 236 -15.67 13.34 -3.15
N ARG A 237 -16.74 12.72 -3.65
CA ARG A 237 -17.22 11.41 -3.18
C ARG A 237 -16.29 10.30 -3.65
N THR A 238 -15.81 9.49 -2.70
CA THR A 238 -14.94 8.33 -2.92
C THR A 238 -15.70 7.04 -2.63
N ALA A 239 -15.99 6.26 -3.67
CA ALA A 239 -16.71 4.99 -3.55
C ALA A 239 -15.78 3.76 -3.57
N VAL A 240 -14.49 3.96 -3.87
CA VAL A 240 -13.50 2.89 -4.04
C VAL A 240 -12.38 3.06 -3.04
N MET A 241 -12.12 2.01 -2.28
CA MET A 241 -11.04 1.92 -1.31
C MET A 241 -10.48 0.51 -1.30
N LYS A 242 -9.15 0.38 -1.23
CA LYS A 242 -8.47 -0.90 -0.99
C LYS A 242 -7.16 -0.63 -0.24
N ALA A 243 -6.82 -1.50 0.72
CA ALA A 243 -5.51 -1.48 1.36
C ALA A 243 -4.49 -2.22 0.51
N ASN A 244 -3.25 -1.73 0.50
CA ASN A 244 -2.13 -2.51 0.02
C ASN A 244 -1.66 -3.45 1.15
N PRO A 245 -1.75 -4.79 0.98
CA PRO A 245 -1.40 -5.76 2.04
C PRO A 245 0.08 -5.74 2.43
N TYR A 246 0.96 -5.26 1.54
CA TYR A 246 2.41 -5.21 1.80
C TYR A 246 2.80 -4.06 2.74
N ASN A 247 2.24 -2.87 2.52
CA ASN A 247 2.68 -1.65 3.20
C ASN A 247 1.60 -0.93 4.02
N ALA A 248 0.38 -1.48 4.07
CA ALA A 248 -0.79 -0.95 4.78
C ALA A 248 -1.25 0.46 4.33
N VAL A 249 -0.75 0.96 3.19
CA VAL A 249 -1.19 2.22 2.60
C VAL A 249 -2.56 2.04 1.96
N ILE A 250 -3.45 3.01 2.16
CA ILE A 250 -4.81 2.97 1.64
C ILE A 250 -4.86 3.68 0.29
N GLY A 251 -5.30 2.98 -0.76
CA GLY A 251 -5.60 3.55 -2.06
C GLY A 251 -7.06 3.97 -2.15
N LEU A 252 -7.32 5.23 -2.50
CA LEU A 252 -8.65 5.77 -2.75
C LEU A 252 -8.82 6.13 -4.22
N GLY A 253 -9.96 5.73 -4.79
CA GLY A 253 -10.38 6.10 -6.14
C GLY A 253 -11.38 7.25 -6.11
N HIS A 254 -11.09 8.30 -6.89
CA HIS A 254 -11.91 9.51 -6.97
C HIS A 254 -12.73 9.56 -8.27
N SER A 255 -13.77 10.38 -8.27
CA SER A 255 -14.59 10.65 -9.46
C SER A 255 -13.84 11.37 -10.57
N GLY A 256 -12.79 12.14 -10.25
CA GLY A 256 -11.94 12.83 -11.21
C GLY A 256 -10.86 11.96 -11.86
N GLY A 257 -10.94 10.62 -11.74
CA GLY A 257 -9.97 9.69 -12.32
C GLY A 257 -8.62 9.63 -11.64
N LYS A 258 -8.49 10.34 -10.51
CA LYS A 258 -7.29 10.30 -9.67
C LYS A 258 -7.37 9.16 -8.68
N VAL A 259 -6.24 8.50 -8.46
CA VAL A 259 -6.02 7.58 -7.34
C VAL A 259 -5.08 8.26 -6.34
N THR A 260 -5.46 8.27 -5.07
CA THR A 260 -4.64 8.88 -4.01
C THR A 260 -4.29 7.84 -2.95
N MET A 261 -3.03 7.84 -2.53
CA MET A 261 -2.52 6.93 -1.49
C MET A 261 -2.37 7.66 -0.16
N TRP A 262 -2.87 7.06 0.93
CA TRP A 262 -2.97 7.70 2.25
C TRP A 262 -2.29 6.89 3.33
N LYS A 263 -1.71 7.61 4.30
CA LYS A 263 -1.21 7.09 5.57
C LYS A 263 -1.79 7.89 6.73
N PRO A 264 -1.93 7.31 7.94
CA PRO A 264 -2.54 7.98 9.08
C PRO A 264 -1.70 9.13 9.66
N THR A 265 -0.40 9.22 9.38
CA THR A 265 0.46 10.29 9.92
C THR A 265 0.47 11.57 9.07
N SER A 266 -0.07 11.53 7.84
CA SER A 266 0.03 12.66 6.89
C SER A 266 -1.34 13.14 6.46
N SER A 267 -1.62 14.42 6.74
CA SER A 267 -2.84 15.08 6.27
C SER A 267 -2.89 15.28 4.75
N LYS A 268 -1.75 15.19 4.06
CA LYS A 268 -1.69 15.19 2.59
C LYS A 268 -1.52 13.76 2.09
N PRO A 269 -2.09 13.43 0.91
CA PRO A 269 -1.85 12.13 0.30
C PRO A 269 -0.36 11.96 0.00
N LEU A 270 0.15 10.74 0.18
CA LEU A 270 1.53 10.37 -0.13
C LEU A 270 1.80 10.47 -1.62
N VAL A 271 0.84 10.01 -2.41
CA VAL A 271 0.92 9.97 -3.87
C VAL A 271 -0.44 10.33 -4.44
N THR A 272 -0.45 11.12 -5.50
CA THR A 272 -1.64 11.42 -6.30
C THR A 272 -1.34 11.07 -7.75
N MET A 273 -1.99 10.04 -8.28
CA MET A 273 -1.81 9.58 -9.67
C MET A 273 -3.07 9.88 -10.48
N LEU A 274 -2.90 10.38 -11.70
CA LEU A 274 -4.00 10.51 -12.66
C LEU A 274 -4.08 9.21 -13.47
N CYS A 275 -5.01 8.34 -13.10
CA CYS A 275 -5.09 7.01 -13.70
C CYS A 275 -6.01 7.01 -14.93
N HIS A 276 -7.19 7.62 -14.83
CA HIS A 276 -8.25 7.53 -15.85
C HIS A 276 -8.81 8.90 -16.23
N HIS A 277 -9.44 8.99 -17.41
CA HIS A 277 -10.13 10.18 -17.87
C HIS A 277 -11.63 10.12 -17.52
N GLY A 278 -11.93 9.91 -16.24
CA GLY A 278 -13.27 9.69 -15.70
C GLY A 278 -13.21 8.97 -14.34
N PRO A 279 -14.36 8.72 -13.69
CA PRO A 279 -14.38 8.08 -12.36
C PRO A 279 -13.64 6.75 -12.32
N VAL A 280 -12.82 6.56 -11.28
CA VAL A 280 -12.22 5.27 -10.97
C VAL A 280 -13.31 4.36 -10.41
N THR A 281 -13.53 3.20 -11.03
CA THR A 281 -14.58 2.25 -10.65
C THR A 281 -14.05 1.20 -9.68
N ALA A 282 -12.79 0.78 -9.83
CA ALA A 282 -12.18 -0.22 -8.97
C ALA A 282 -10.66 -0.05 -8.85
N ILE A 283 -10.12 -0.50 -7.71
CA ILE A 283 -8.69 -0.56 -7.41
C ILE A 283 -8.41 -1.91 -6.76
N ALA A 284 -7.37 -2.59 -7.19
CA ALA A 284 -6.86 -3.79 -6.53
C ALA A 284 -5.34 -3.69 -6.37
N PHE A 285 -4.85 -4.17 -5.23
CA PHE A 285 -3.41 -4.26 -4.93
C PHE A 285 -2.98 -5.71 -4.94
N HIS A 286 -1.83 -5.99 -5.55
CA HIS A 286 -1.23 -7.31 -5.51
C HIS A 286 -0.68 -7.64 -4.12
N GLY A 287 -0.74 -8.91 -3.69
CA GLY A 287 -0.24 -9.38 -2.39
C GLY A 287 1.23 -9.01 -2.13
N GLY A 288 2.07 -9.10 -3.17
CA GLY A 288 3.48 -8.70 -3.12
C GLY A 288 3.73 -7.17 -3.05
N GLY A 289 2.70 -6.34 -3.15
CA GLY A 289 2.81 -4.87 -2.99
C GLY A 289 3.51 -4.11 -4.12
N HIS A 290 3.80 -4.77 -5.24
CA HIS A 290 4.51 -4.19 -6.38
C HIS A 290 3.59 -3.72 -7.50
N LEU A 291 2.42 -4.36 -7.63
CA LEU A 291 1.47 -4.12 -8.71
C LEU A 291 0.16 -3.56 -8.16
N MET A 292 -0.42 -2.62 -8.91
CA MET A 292 -1.76 -2.10 -8.68
C MET A 292 -2.54 -2.12 -9.99
N ALA A 293 -3.75 -2.67 -9.95
CA ALA A 293 -4.69 -2.60 -11.06
C ALA A 293 -5.75 -1.55 -10.78
N THR A 294 -6.08 -0.76 -11.79
CA THR A 294 -7.10 0.29 -11.72
C THR A 294 -8.04 0.17 -12.91
N ALA A 295 -9.34 0.32 -12.67
CA ALA A 295 -10.35 0.40 -13.72
C ALA A 295 -11.08 1.74 -13.65
N GLY A 296 -11.46 2.25 -14.82
CA GLY A 296 -12.19 3.50 -14.96
C GLY A 296 -13.43 3.40 -15.83
N MET A 297 -14.27 4.43 -15.75
CA MET A 297 -15.40 4.64 -16.66
C MET A 297 -14.95 4.94 -18.10
N ASP A 298 -13.67 5.22 -18.33
CA ASP A 298 -13.07 5.38 -19.65
C ASP A 298 -12.90 4.05 -20.42
N ARG A 299 -13.41 2.94 -19.85
CA ARG A 299 -13.34 1.58 -20.41
C ARG A 299 -11.90 1.13 -20.65
N LYS A 300 -11.00 1.56 -19.75
CA LYS A 300 -9.62 1.11 -19.70
C LYS A 300 -9.34 0.48 -18.33
N ILE A 301 -8.55 -0.58 -18.35
CA ILE A 301 -7.95 -1.17 -17.17
C ILE A 301 -6.45 -0.93 -17.29
N LYS A 302 -5.84 -0.34 -16.26
CA LYS A 302 -4.41 -0.03 -16.24
C LYS A 302 -3.73 -0.80 -15.12
N LEU A 303 -2.61 -1.41 -15.46
CA LEU A 303 -1.70 -2.04 -14.50
C LEU A 303 -0.52 -1.10 -14.24
N TRP A 304 -0.20 -0.90 -12.96
CA TRP A 304 0.80 0.04 -12.49
C TRP A 304 1.86 -0.66 -11.66
N ASP A 305 3.13 -0.25 -11.86
CA ASP A 305 4.20 -0.53 -10.91
C ASP A 305 4.15 0.51 -9.79
N ILE A 306 3.90 0.09 -8.55
CA ILE A 306 3.81 0.96 -7.38
C ILE A 306 5.19 1.50 -6.96
N ARG A 307 6.29 0.83 -7.32
CA ARG A 307 7.63 1.27 -6.92
C ARG A 307 8.08 2.49 -7.72
N LYS A 308 7.76 2.50 -9.02
CA LYS A 308 8.08 3.58 -9.95
C LYS A 308 6.93 4.54 -10.22
N PHE A 309 5.70 4.11 -9.93
CA PHE A 309 4.44 4.80 -10.28
C PHE A 309 4.26 4.98 -11.80
N GLU A 310 4.69 3.98 -12.57
CA GLU A 310 4.60 3.96 -14.02
C GLU A 310 3.52 2.98 -14.49
N ILE A 311 2.93 3.26 -15.65
CA ILE A 311 1.98 2.36 -16.30
C ILE A 311 2.78 1.25 -16.97
N LEU A 312 2.48 0.00 -16.62
CA LEU A 312 3.05 -1.18 -17.27
C LEU A 312 2.25 -1.50 -18.53
N HIS A 313 0.95 -1.74 -18.34
CA HIS A 313 0.04 -2.14 -19.41
C HIS A 313 -1.28 -1.38 -19.32
N THR A 314 -1.88 -1.13 -20.48
CA THR A 314 -3.24 -0.59 -20.62
C THR A 314 -4.06 -1.54 -21.45
N TYR A 315 -5.10 -2.10 -20.84
CA TYR A 315 -6.04 -3.01 -21.46
C TYR A 315 -7.35 -2.28 -21.78
N SER A 316 -7.94 -2.61 -22.92
CA SER A 316 -9.28 -2.15 -23.29
C SER A 316 -10.32 -3.04 -22.61
N GLY A 317 -11.21 -2.46 -21.83
CA GLY A 317 -12.19 -3.20 -21.06
C GLY A 317 -12.84 -2.37 -19.96
N HIS A 318 -14.09 -2.69 -19.64
CA HIS A 318 -14.79 -2.08 -18.51
C HIS A 318 -14.84 -3.08 -17.36
N ALA A 319 -14.51 -2.63 -16.15
CA ALA A 319 -14.67 -3.42 -14.92
C ALA A 319 -15.27 -2.53 -13.83
N GLN A 320 -16.30 -3.04 -13.15
CA GLN A 320 -16.89 -2.40 -11.99
C GLN A 320 -16.17 -2.78 -10.70
N THR A 321 -15.60 -3.98 -10.65
CA THR A 321 -14.86 -4.50 -9.49
C THR A 321 -13.60 -5.21 -9.94
N LEU A 322 -12.56 -5.11 -9.13
CA LEU A 322 -11.28 -5.78 -9.32
C LEU A 322 -10.84 -6.40 -8.00
N ASP A 323 -10.20 -7.57 -8.06
CA ASP A 323 -9.48 -8.15 -6.94
C ASP A 323 -8.28 -8.96 -7.43
N PHE A 324 -7.22 -9.02 -6.63
CA PHE A 324 -6.05 -9.85 -6.90
C PHE A 324 -6.08 -11.07 -6.00
N SER A 325 -5.73 -12.23 -6.57
CA SER A 325 -5.49 -13.43 -5.78
C SER A 325 -4.08 -13.41 -5.15
N GLN A 326 -3.83 -14.31 -4.21
CA GLN A 326 -2.53 -14.45 -3.55
C GLN A 326 -1.40 -14.79 -4.56
N LYS A 327 -1.73 -15.58 -5.59
CA LYS A 327 -0.84 -15.96 -6.70
C LYS A 327 -0.75 -14.92 -7.81
N GLY A 328 -1.50 -13.82 -7.70
CA GLY A 328 -1.43 -12.71 -8.65
C GLY A 328 -2.37 -12.83 -9.85
N LEU A 329 -3.35 -13.74 -9.83
CA LEU A 329 -4.48 -13.69 -10.78
C LEU A 329 -5.32 -12.44 -10.54
N LEU A 330 -5.78 -11.81 -11.62
CA LEU A 330 -6.63 -10.62 -11.56
C LEU A 330 -8.06 -10.99 -11.95
N ALA A 331 -9.00 -10.86 -11.01
CA ALA A 331 -10.42 -11.01 -11.30
C ALA A 331 -11.01 -9.65 -11.64
N MET A 332 -11.82 -9.60 -12.70
CA MET A 332 -12.51 -8.40 -13.14
C MET A 332 -13.96 -8.74 -13.45
N ALA A 333 -14.89 -7.96 -12.93
CA ALA A 333 -16.31 -8.14 -13.22
C ALA A 333 -16.88 -6.96 -13.99
N ASN A 334 -17.69 -7.28 -15.00
CA ASN A 334 -18.40 -6.34 -15.83
C ASN A 334 -19.86 -6.78 -16.00
N GLY A 335 -20.78 -6.11 -15.30
CA GLY A 335 -22.19 -6.47 -15.33
C GLY A 335 -22.39 -7.91 -14.88
N SER A 336 -22.78 -8.81 -15.79
CA SER A 336 -23.00 -10.23 -15.52
C SER A 336 -21.80 -11.13 -15.85
N LYS A 337 -20.71 -10.59 -16.39
CA LYS A 337 -19.53 -11.37 -16.80
C LYS A 337 -18.39 -11.16 -15.82
N VAL A 338 -17.74 -12.26 -15.43
CA VAL A 338 -16.50 -12.26 -14.67
C VAL A 338 -15.40 -12.82 -15.57
N GLN A 339 -14.31 -12.09 -15.67
CA GLN A 339 -13.13 -12.48 -16.43
C GLN A 339 -11.95 -12.52 -15.47
N ILE A 340 -11.13 -13.56 -15.62
CA ILE A 340 -9.93 -13.76 -14.80
C ILE A 340 -8.74 -13.70 -15.73
N TRP A 341 -7.75 -12.91 -15.37
CA TRP A 341 -6.51 -12.77 -16.11
C TRP A 341 -5.33 -13.35 -15.33
N ARG A 342 -4.39 -13.95 -16.07
CA ARG A 342 -3.14 -14.53 -15.58
C ARG A 342 -1.97 -13.89 -16.32
N ASP A 343 -0.85 -13.72 -15.62
CA ASP A 343 0.42 -13.35 -16.26
C ASP A 343 1.01 -14.58 -16.94
N SER A 344 1.17 -14.54 -18.25
CA SER A 344 1.62 -15.70 -19.05
C SER A 344 3.12 -15.94 -18.98
N CYS A 345 3.93 -14.94 -18.63
CA CYS A 345 5.40 -15.02 -18.81
C CYS A 345 6.23 -14.33 -17.71
N GLY A 346 5.59 -13.81 -16.66
CA GLY A 346 6.30 -13.07 -15.59
C GLY A 346 6.76 -11.67 -16.01
N ASN A 347 6.41 -11.25 -17.23
CA ASN A 347 6.62 -9.90 -17.74
C ASN A 347 5.49 -8.95 -17.35
N GLN A 348 4.56 -9.38 -16.48
CA GLN A 348 3.41 -8.61 -16.03
C GLN A 348 2.42 -8.30 -17.16
N ASP A 349 2.42 -9.14 -18.21
CA ASP A 349 1.44 -9.08 -19.28
C ASP A 349 0.31 -10.07 -19.02
N TYR A 350 -0.84 -9.51 -18.65
CA TYR A 350 -2.03 -10.25 -18.26
C TYR A 350 -2.85 -10.65 -19.48
N GLY A 351 -2.92 -11.97 -19.71
CA GLY A 351 -3.80 -12.60 -20.69
C GLY A 351 -5.07 -13.15 -20.04
N GLN A 352 -6.10 -13.40 -20.86
CA GLN A 352 -7.33 -14.01 -20.37
C GLN A 352 -7.10 -15.48 -19.99
N TYR A 353 -7.37 -15.81 -18.74
CA TYR A 353 -7.25 -17.17 -18.21
C TYR A 353 -8.58 -17.90 -18.24
N MET A 354 -9.62 -17.29 -17.66
CA MET A 354 -10.96 -17.87 -17.64
C MET A 354 -12.02 -16.80 -17.84
N SER A 355 -13.18 -17.18 -18.40
CA SER A 355 -14.37 -16.35 -18.37
C SER A 355 -15.57 -17.11 -17.87
N HIS A 356 -16.32 -16.46 -16.97
CA HIS A 356 -17.56 -16.97 -16.44
C HIS A 356 -18.67 -15.94 -16.69
N ALA A 357 -19.79 -16.40 -17.26
CA ALA A 357 -20.95 -15.56 -17.50
C ALA A 357 -22.08 -16.01 -16.58
N MET A 358 -22.52 -15.10 -15.71
CA MET A 358 -23.68 -15.31 -14.85
C MET A 358 -24.97 -15.28 -15.67
N VAL A 359 -26.06 -15.73 -15.05
CA VAL A 359 -27.41 -15.61 -15.60
C VAL A 359 -27.70 -14.16 -16.02
N LYS A 360 -28.27 -13.99 -17.21
CA LYS A 360 -28.59 -12.66 -17.77
C LYS A 360 -29.44 -11.87 -16.79
N GLY A 361 -29.00 -10.66 -16.46
CA GLY A 361 -29.68 -9.75 -15.53
C GLY A 361 -29.04 -9.70 -14.14
N TYR A 362 -28.18 -10.67 -13.78
CA TYR A 362 -27.44 -10.62 -12.51
C TYR A 362 -26.32 -9.59 -12.64
N GLN A 363 -26.34 -8.56 -11.81
CA GLN A 363 -25.30 -7.53 -11.79
C GLN A 363 -24.32 -7.85 -10.67
N VAL A 364 -23.06 -8.09 -11.00
CA VAL A 364 -21.99 -8.34 -10.05
C VAL A 364 -21.60 -7.03 -9.37
N GLY A 365 -21.66 -7.01 -8.03
CA GLY A 365 -21.38 -5.84 -7.21
C GLY A 365 -20.04 -5.89 -6.46
N LYS A 366 -19.56 -7.07 -6.06
CA LYS A 366 -18.23 -7.28 -5.43
C LYS A 366 -17.70 -8.65 -5.80
N VAL A 367 -16.40 -8.74 -6.00
CA VAL A 367 -15.67 -10.00 -6.21
C VAL A 367 -14.56 -10.06 -5.18
N ALA A 368 -14.35 -11.23 -4.58
CA ALA A 368 -13.22 -11.45 -3.68
C ALA A 368 -12.68 -12.88 -3.83
N PHE A 369 -11.37 -13.03 -3.95
CA PHE A 369 -10.73 -14.34 -3.88
C PHE A 369 -10.78 -14.86 -2.44
N ARG A 370 -11.03 -16.16 -2.29
CA ARG A 370 -10.90 -16.84 -1.00
C ARG A 370 -9.41 -17.08 -0.73
N PRO A 371 -8.85 -16.63 0.40
CA PRO A 371 -7.47 -16.94 0.76
C PRO A 371 -7.23 -18.46 0.87
N PHE A 372 -6.06 -18.93 0.41
CA PHE A 372 -5.56 -20.31 0.48
C PHE A 372 -6.36 -21.38 -0.27
N GLU A 373 -7.42 -21.01 -0.98
CA GLU A 373 -8.21 -21.94 -1.77
C GLU A 373 -8.46 -21.41 -3.18
N ASP A 374 -8.66 -22.34 -4.11
CA ASP A 374 -8.92 -22.04 -5.52
C ASP A 374 -10.38 -21.63 -5.79
N VAL A 375 -10.86 -20.62 -5.06
CA VAL A 375 -12.26 -20.19 -5.05
C VAL A 375 -12.37 -18.67 -5.20
N LEU A 376 -13.36 -18.24 -5.98
CA LEU A 376 -13.78 -16.84 -6.09
C LEU A 376 -15.22 -16.66 -5.64
N GLY A 377 -15.40 -15.81 -4.64
CA GLY A 377 -16.70 -15.34 -4.22
C GLY A 377 -17.18 -14.18 -5.08
N ILE A 378 -18.42 -14.27 -5.55
CA ILE A 378 -19.09 -13.27 -6.38
C ILE A 378 -20.36 -12.81 -5.66
N GLY A 379 -20.41 -11.55 -5.25
CA GLY A 379 -21.62 -10.93 -4.72
C GLY A 379 -22.35 -10.22 -5.85
N HIS A 380 -23.58 -10.61 -6.13
CA HIS A 380 -24.38 -10.05 -7.22
C HIS A 380 -25.74 -9.52 -6.71
N SER A 381 -26.53 -8.95 -7.62
CA SER A 381 -27.84 -8.36 -7.32
C SER A 381 -28.83 -9.34 -6.70
N MET A 382 -28.76 -10.60 -7.12
CA MET A 382 -29.70 -11.66 -6.76
C MET A 382 -29.18 -12.61 -5.68
N GLY A 383 -28.00 -12.36 -5.09
CA GLY A 383 -27.41 -13.29 -4.13
C GLY A 383 -25.90 -13.36 -4.19
N ILE A 384 -25.37 -14.55 -3.90
CA ILE A 384 -23.94 -14.82 -3.86
C ILE A 384 -23.66 -16.14 -4.56
N SER A 385 -22.63 -16.17 -5.39
CA SER A 385 -22.13 -17.40 -5.97
C SER A 385 -20.64 -17.57 -5.67
N SER A 386 -20.22 -18.82 -5.62
CA SER A 386 -18.84 -19.25 -5.46
C SER A 386 -18.45 -20.06 -6.69
N ILE A 387 -17.35 -19.70 -7.35
CA ILE A 387 -16.81 -20.44 -8.50
C ILE A 387 -15.38 -20.91 -8.21
N LEU A 388 -15.00 -22.02 -8.84
CA LEU A 388 -13.64 -22.56 -8.78
C LEU A 388 -12.73 -21.85 -9.79
N ILE A 389 -11.53 -21.48 -9.34
CA ILE A 389 -10.49 -20.92 -10.21
C ILE A 389 -9.18 -21.63 -9.85
N PRO A 390 -8.81 -22.68 -10.61
CA PRO A 390 -7.55 -23.37 -10.41
C PRO A 390 -6.36 -22.41 -10.46
N GLY A 391 -5.49 -22.45 -9.46
CA GLY A 391 -4.30 -21.61 -9.36
C GLY A 391 -4.52 -20.20 -8.82
N SER A 392 -5.59 -19.98 -8.05
CA SER A 392 -5.86 -18.70 -7.42
C SER A 392 -5.39 -18.61 -5.97
N GLY A 393 -5.47 -19.70 -5.20
CA GLY A 393 -5.05 -19.76 -3.81
C GLY A 393 -3.57 -20.10 -3.66
N GLU A 394 -2.96 -19.66 -2.56
CA GLU A 394 -1.66 -20.19 -2.12
C GLU A 394 -1.88 -21.53 -1.41
N PRO A 395 -1.43 -22.68 -1.97
CA PRO A 395 -1.73 -23.99 -1.38
C PRO A 395 -1.01 -24.20 -0.05
N ASN A 396 0.19 -23.63 0.07
CA ASN A 396 1.04 -23.77 1.24
C ASN A 396 0.93 -22.52 2.11
N PHE A 397 0.03 -22.56 3.08
CA PHE A 397 -0.16 -21.46 4.03
C PHE A 397 0.80 -21.54 5.21
N ASP A 398 1.24 -20.39 5.71
CA ASP A 398 1.98 -20.32 6.97
C ASP A 398 1.00 -20.34 8.16
N THR A 399 1.05 -21.42 8.93
CA THR A 399 0.22 -21.64 10.11
C THR A 399 0.32 -20.52 11.15
N TRP A 400 1.48 -19.84 11.27
CA TRP A 400 1.65 -18.73 12.22
C TRP A 400 0.98 -17.44 11.74
N VAL A 401 0.95 -17.21 10.43
CA VAL A 401 0.34 -16.01 9.84
C VAL A 401 -1.17 -16.17 9.75
N ALA A 402 -1.63 -17.23 9.07
CA ALA A 402 -3.05 -17.49 8.89
C ALA A 402 -3.29 -18.99 8.70
N ASN A 403 -3.93 -19.62 9.69
CA ASN A 403 -4.29 -21.02 9.65
C ASN A 403 -5.79 -21.15 9.37
N PRO A 404 -6.21 -21.72 8.22
CA PRO A 404 -7.61 -22.04 7.94
C PRO A 404 -8.23 -23.02 8.96
N TYR A 405 -7.42 -23.89 9.57
CA TYR A 405 -7.86 -24.93 10.51
C TYR A 405 -7.55 -24.60 11.97
N GLU A 406 -7.49 -23.32 12.32
CA GLU A 406 -7.14 -22.91 13.67
C GLU A 406 -8.12 -23.46 14.73
N THR A 407 -7.55 -23.94 15.84
CA THR A 407 -8.32 -24.33 17.02
C THR A 407 -8.70 -23.09 17.85
N THR A 408 -9.66 -23.23 18.74
CA THR A 408 -10.05 -22.14 19.65
C THR A 408 -8.92 -21.68 20.56
N LYS A 409 -8.01 -22.59 20.97
CA LYS A 409 -6.81 -22.25 21.77
C LYS A 409 -5.80 -21.45 20.94
N GLN A 410 -5.44 -21.97 19.76
CA GLN A 410 -4.53 -21.29 18.83
C GLN A 410 -5.03 -19.90 18.45
N ARG A 411 -6.33 -19.75 18.19
CA ARG A 411 -6.92 -18.44 17.89
C ARG A 411 -6.76 -17.44 19.03
N ARG A 412 -6.99 -17.87 20.28
CA ARG A 412 -6.83 -17.00 21.47
C ARG A 412 -5.37 -16.57 21.64
N GLU A 413 -4.44 -17.51 21.52
CA GLU A 413 -3.00 -17.21 21.62
C GLU A 413 -2.57 -16.28 20.49
N LYS A 414 -2.99 -16.56 19.26
CA LYS A 414 -2.72 -15.73 18.10
C LYS A 414 -3.27 -14.32 18.24
N GLU A 415 -4.48 -14.16 18.79
CA GLU A 415 -5.06 -12.83 19.03
C GLU A 415 -4.22 -12.03 20.03
N VAL A 416 -3.75 -12.68 21.11
CA VAL A 416 -2.85 -12.04 22.09
C VAL A 416 -1.51 -11.69 21.45
N HIS A 417 -0.90 -12.60 20.69
CA HIS A 417 0.36 -12.33 19.98
C HIS A 417 0.21 -11.20 18.97
N ALA A 418 -0.84 -11.19 18.16
CA ALA A 418 -1.10 -10.13 17.20
C ALA A 418 -1.29 -8.77 17.88
N LEU A 419 -1.92 -8.75 19.07
CA LEU A 419 -2.08 -7.53 19.85
C LEU A 419 -0.77 -7.04 20.46
N LEU A 420 0.09 -7.95 20.94
CA LEU A 420 1.43 -7.61 21.47
C LEU A 420 2.37 -7.12 20.37
N ASP A 421 2.31 -7.74 19.18
CA ASP A 421 3.13 -7.41 18.01
C ASP A 421 2.52 -6.29 17.15
N LYS A 422 1.45 -5.65 17.65
CA LYS A 422 0.74 -4.60 16.94
C LYS A 422 1.68 -3.47 16.52
N LEU A 423 1.70 -3.19 15.22
CA LEU A 423 2.48 -2.11 14.65
C LEU A 423 1.80 -0.76 14.87
N GLN A 424 2.61 0.25 15.23
CA GLN A 424 2.12 1.61 15.43
C GLN A 424 1.71 2.27 14.11
N PRO A 425 0.67 3.12 14.08
CA PRO A 425 0.19 3.76 12.83
C PRO A 425 1.27 4.57 12.10
N GLU A 426 2.30 5.05 12.81
CA GLU A 426 3.42 5.79 12.24
C GLU A 426 4.35 4.95 11.36
N THR A 427 4.34 3.63 11.51
CA THR A 427 5.17 2.72 10.70
C THR A 427 4.66 2.56 9.27
N ILE A 428 3.46 3.07 8.95
CA ILE A 428 2.87 3.00 7.61
C ILE A 428 3.62 3.94 6.65
N MET A 429 4.26 3.36 5.63
CA MET A 429 5.04 4.06 4.61
C MET A 429 4.86 3.41 3.25
N LEU A 430 5.22 4.10 2.16
CA LEU A 430 5.20 3.49 0.81
C LEU A 430 6.14 2.28 0.70
N ASP A 431 7.31 2.37 1.34
CA ASP A 431 8.30 1.30 1.39
C ASP A 431 8.59 0.94 2.85
N PRO A 432 8.09 -0.20 3.35
CA PRO A 432 8.30 -0.67 4.71
C PRO A 432 9.78 -0.95 5.04
N ARG A 433 10.61 -1.24 4.03
CA ARG A 433 12.04 -1.59 4.23
C ARG A 433 12.89 -0.41 4.68
N LYS A 434 12.34 0.81 4.64
CA LYS A 434 13.02 2.03 5.11
C LYS A 434 13.06 2.14 6.63
N ILE A 435 12.25 1.36 7.35
CA ILE A 435 12.31 1.29 8.81
C ILE A 435 13.68 0.72 9.21
N GLY A 436 14.41 1.45 10.07
CA GLY A 436 15.79 1.10 10.45
C GLY A 436 16.87 1.65 9.53
N THR A 437 16.52 2.30 8.41
CA THR A 437 17.52 3.02 7.59
C THR A 437 17.89 4.36 8.22
N VAL A 438 19.15 4.76 8.03
CA VAL A 438 19.63 6.07 8.49
C VAL A 438 19.07 7.14 7.56
N LYS A 439 18.53 8.22 8.13
CA LYS A 439 18.14 9.37 7.33
C LYS A 439 19.38 9.91 6.62
N PRO A 440 19.34 10.18 5.32
CA PRO A 440 20.46 10.82 4.65
C PRO A 440 20.77 12.11 5.41
N PRO A 441 22.06 12.42 5.67
CA PRO A 441 22.42 13.62 6.40
C PRO A 441 21.77 14.81 5.70
N ARG A 442 20.86 15.49 6.41
CA ARG A 442 20.40 16.80 5.94
C ARG A 442 21.69 17.64 5.88
N ARG A 443 22.01 18.25 4.73
CA ARG A 443 23.16 19.17 4.51
C ARG A 443 23.12 20.44 5.39
N LYS A 444 22.88 20.28 6.69
CA LYS A 444 22.82 21.29 7.74
C LYS A 444 23.30 20.73 9.08
N GLU A 445 24.25 19.81 9.07
CA GLU A 445 25.21 19.81 10.17
C GLU A 445 26.02 21.09 9.98
N LYS A 446 26.07 21.95 11.00
CA LYS A 446 26.94 23.11 10.94
C LYS A 446 28.36 22.53 10.74
N PRO A 447 29.03 22.83 9.62
CA PRO A 447 30.40 22.34 9.40
C PRO A 447 31.23 22.63 10.65
N THR A 448 32.04 21.66 11.05
CA THR A 448 32.99 21.89 12.15
C THR A 448 33.92 23.04 11.76
N LYS A 449 34.42 23.83 12.73
CA LYS A 449 35.25 25.02 12.42
C LYS A 449 36.37 24.73 11.42
N LYS A 450 36.99 23.55 11.53
CA LYS A 450 38.07 23.06 10.65
C LYS A 450 37.61 22.74 9.22
N GLU A 451 36.40 22.21 9.05
CA GLU A 451 35.80 21.98 7.73
C GLU A 451 35.38 23.30 7.08
N THR A 452 34.88 24.27 7.85
CA THR A 452 34.63 25.63 7.31
C THR A 452 35.90 26.34 6.87
N GLU A 453 37.00 26.19 7.60
CA GLU A 453 38.29 26.81 7.24
C GLU A 453 38.86 26.17 5.98
N SER A 454 38.83 24.84 5.86
CA SER A 454 39.29 24.13 4.66
C SER A 454 38.36 24.34 3.45
N GLU A 455 37.05 24.43 3.65
CA GLU A 455 36.10 24.81 2.60
C GLU A 455 36.29 26.26 2.17
N MET A 456 36.63 27.17 3.09
CA MET A 456 36.89 28.58 2.78
C MET A 456 38.20 28.73 1.99
N GLU A 457 39.25 28.01 2.37
CA GLU A 457 40.52 27.95 1.63
C GLU A 457 40.33 27.30 0.25
N ALA A 458 39.62 26.16 0.17
CA ALA A 458 39.30 25.51 -1.09
C ALA A 458 38.40 26.37 -1.98
N ALA A 459 37.48 27.16 -1.42
CA ALA A 459 36.66 28.11 -2.15
C ALA A 459 37.46 29.31 -2.67
N ILE A 460 38.47 29.78 -1.92
CA ILE A 460 39.40 30.83 -2.36
C ILE A 460 40.29 30.31 -3.50
N GLU A 461 40.77 29.08 -3.41
CA GLU A 461 41.57 28.40 -4.44
C GLU A 461 40.73 28.13 -5.72
N ALA A 462 39.49 27.68 -5.54
CA ALA A 462 38.53 27.48 -6.63
C ALA A 462 38.12 28.81 -7.29
N ALA A 463 37.93 29.88 -6.50
CA ALA A 463 37.64 31.21 -7.03
C ALA A 463 38.81 31.78 -7.86
N LYS A 464 40.06 31.45 -7.50
CA LYS A 464 41.26 31.82 -8.27
C LYS A 464 41.41 31.03 -9.57
N SER A 465 40.89 29.81 -9.64
CA SER A 465 41.04 28.90 -10.80
C SER A 465 39.85 28.90 -11.78
N ILE A 466 38.75 29.60 -11.47
CA ILE A 466 37.61 29.74 -12.40
C ILE A 466 37.95 30.74 -13.51
N ASN A 467 38.39 30.23 -14.66
CA ASN A 467 38.40 31.00 -15.90
C ASN A 467 36.96 31.21 -16.39
N PHE A 468 36.48 32.46 -16.33
CA PHE A 468 35.16 32.85 -16.83
C PHE A 468 35.07 32.67 -18.35
N LYS A 469 34.49 31.56 -18.83
CA LYS A 469 33.99 31.48 -20.20
C LYS A 469 32.85 32.50 -20.38
N LYS A 470 33.15 33.62 -21.05
CA LYS A 470 32.10 34.49 -21.60
C LYS A 470 31.38 33.73 -22.70
N LYS A 471 30.13 33.28 -22.45
CA LYS A 471 29.01 33.28 -23.41
C LYS A 471 27.74 32.67 -22.80
N THR A 472 26.83 33.54 -22.37
CA THR A 472 25.39 33.52 -22.72
C THR A 472 24.72 34.75 -22.10
N LYS A 473 24.24 35.68 -22.94
CA LYS A 473 23.42 36.83 -22.53
C LYS A 473 21.99 36.34 -22.31
N GLY A 474 21.42 36.58 -21.13
CA GLY A 474 20.02 36.23 -20.88
C GLY A 474 19.46 36.71 -19.54
N ARG A 475 18.19 37.15 -19.57
CA ARG A 475 17.39 37.63 -18.43
C ARG A 475 17.21 36.58 -17.32
N SER A 476 17.53 35.31 -17.59
CA SER A 476 17.43 34.16 -16.67
C SER A 476 18.72 33.86 -15.87
N LYS A 477 19.73 34.74 -15.88
CA LYS A 477 20.99 34.53 -15.13
C LYS A 477 20.69 34.25 -13.64
N PRO A 478 21.12 33.10 -13.07
CA PRO A 478 20.88 32.77 -11.67
C PRO A 478 21.34 33.87 -10.70
N SER A 479 22.47 34.52 -11.00
CA SER A 479 22.98 35.61 -10.18
C SER A 479 22.10 36.87 -10.18
N LYS A 480 21.37 37.16 -11.28
CA LYS A 480 20.41 38.27 -11.32
C LYS A 480 19.12 37.93 -10.57
N ARG A 481 18.66 36.67 -10.61
CA ARG A 481 17.51 36.22 -9.80
C ARG A 481 17.84 36.21 -8.30
N ALA A 482 19.06 35.83 -7.94
CA ALA A 482 19.55 35.90 -6.57
C ALA A 482 19.61 37.35 -6.06
N LYS A 483 20.24 38.26 -6.82
CA LYS A 483 20.26 39.70 -6.49
C LYS A 483 18.86 40.29 -6.34
N LYS A 484 17.92 39.95 -7.23
CA LYS A 484 16.54 40.45 -7.12
C LYS A 484 15.84 39.93 -5.85
N LYS A 485 16.04 38.66 -5.48
CA LYS A 485 15.54 38.12 -4.20
C LYS A 485 16.18 38.81 -2.99
N GLU A 486 17.50 39.08 -3.04
CA GLU A 486 18.21 39.80 -1.98
C GLU A 486 17.70 41.25 -1.83
N GLU A 487 17.47 41.95 -2.94
CA GLU A 487 16.87 43.29 -2.97
C GLU A 487 15.43 43.29 -2.44
N GLU A 488 14.61 42.30 -2.80
CA GLU A 488 13.25 42.13 -2.26
C GLU A 488 13.25 41.86 -0.75
N VAL A 489 14.18 41.01 -0.27
CA VAL A 489 14.36 40.75 1.17
C VAL A 489 14.87 42.00 1.88
N PHE A 490 15.81 42.74 1.30
CA PHE A 490 16.30 44.00 1.86
C PHE A 490 15.17 45.03 1.94
N ARG A 491 14.36 45.18 0.89
CA ARG A 491 13.21 46.08 0.87
C ARG A 491 12.13 45.70 1.89
N ALA A 492 11.90 44.41 2.11
CA ALA A 492 10.98 43.92 3.14
C ALA A 492 11.52 44.13 4.57
N LYS A 493 12.85 44.05 4.77
CA LYS A 493 13.50 44.27 6.07
C LYS A 493 13.75 45.74 6.41
N ARG A 494 13.76 46.62 5.40
CA ARG A 494 14.03 48.06 5.53
C ARG A 494 13.15 48.77 6.57
N PRO A 495 11.82 48.62 6.62
CA PRO A 495 10.99 49.29 7.63
C PRO A 495 11.29 48.79 9.06
N PHE A 496 11.63 47.52 9.24
CA PHE A 496 12.04 46.98 10.55
C PHE A 496 13.41 47.52 11.00
N LEU A 497 14.35 47.70 10.06
CA LEU A 497 15.64 48.32 10.33
C LEU A 497 15.48 49.80 10.67
N GLU A 498 14.63 50.53 9.94
CA GLU A 498 14.32 51.94 10.19
C GLU A 498 13.70 52.14 11.58
N GLN A 499 12.73 51.30 11.97
CA GLN A 499 12.17 51.30 13.34
C GLN A 499 13.20 51.00 14.42
N GLN A 500 14.09 50.01 14.22
CA GLN A 500 15.17 49.73 15.18
C GLN A 500 16.19 50.87 15.27
N THR A 501 16.46 51.56 14.17
CA THR A 501 17.35 52.73 14.17
C THR A 501 16.70 53.93 14.84
N GLU A 502 15.41 54.17 14.63
CA GLU A 502 14.64 55.22 15.31
C GLU A 502 14.55 54.94 16.81
N GLU A 503 14.31 53.70 17.23
CA GLU A 503 14.36 53.32 18.65
C GLU A 503 15.76 53.52 19.25
N ARG A 504 16.83 53.20 18.51
CA ARG A 504 18.22 53.45 18.94
C ARG A 504 18.54 54.95 19.00
N GLN A 505 18.04 55.74 18.06
CA GLN A 505 18.22 57.20 18.04
C GLN A 505 17.39 57.86 19.15
N ALA A 506 16.16 57.43 19.40
CA ALA A 506 15.35 57.87 20.53
C ALA A 506 16.00 57.50 21.88
N LYS A 507 16.63 56.32 21.97
CA LYS A 507 17.45 55.94 23.14
C LYS A 507 18.71 56.79 23.29
N LYS A 508 19.37 57.18 22.19
CA LYS A 508 20.52 58.09 22.21
C LYS A 508 20.14 59.54 22.54
N HIS A 509 19.01 60.04 22.02
CA HIS A 509 18.51 61.38 22.33
C HIS A 509 18.02 61.50 23.78
N ARG A 510 17.59 60.40 24.42
CA ARG A 510 17.33 60.36 25.86
C ARG A 510 18.59 60.45 26.73
N THR A 511 19.79 60.27 26.18
CA THR A 511 21.05 60.26 26.94
C THR A 511 22.00 61.42 26.64
N THR A 512 21.58 62.42 25.86
CA THR A 512 22.40 63.62 25.59
C THR A 512 21.59 64.90 25.76
N GLU A 513 21.76 65.59 26.88
CA GLU A 513 21.55 67.04 26.96
C GLU A 513 22.48 67.68 25.92
N ALA A 514 21.89 68.32 24.91
CA ALA A 514 22.64 68.85 23.79
C ALA A 514 23.23 70.23 24.14
N GLU A 515 24.50 70.26 24.55
CA GLU A 515 25.31 71.48 24.47
C GLU A 515 25.50 71.87 23.00
N LEU A 516 25.17 73.12 22.67
CA LEU A 516 25.36 73.68 21.34
C LEU A 516 26.86 73.70 20.97
N PRO A 517 27.25 73.31 19.73
CA PRO A 517 28.64 73.34 19.30
C PRO A 517 29.25 74.75 19.38
N LYS A 518 30.53 74.84 19.80
CA LYS A 518 31.28 76.08 20.12
C LYS A 518 31.13 77.22 19.10
N SER A 519 30.92 76.92 17.83
CA SER A 519 30.74 77.91 16.75
C SER A 519 29.41 78.67 16.79
N LEU A 520 28.40 78.13 17.48
CA LEU A 520 27.05 78.71 17.62
C LEU A 520 26.81 79.34 19.00
N GLN A 521 27.67 79.10 19.98
CA GLN A 521 27.59 79.71 21.31
C GLN A 521 27.69 81.25 21.29
N ARG A 522 28.33 81.82 20.27
CA ARG A 522 28.45 83.29 20.04
C ARG A 522 27.15 83.98 19.60
N PHE A 523 26.13 83.23 19.19
CA PHE A 523 24.81 83.75 18.81
C PHE A 523 23.74 83.54 19.89
N ALA A 524 24.11 82.93 21.02
CA ALA A 524 23.22 82.81 22.16
C ALA A 524 23.09 84.17 22.86
N GLN A 525 22.11 84.98 22.44
CA GLN A 525 21.67 86.13 23.22
C GLN A 525 21.25 85.64 24.62
N LYS A 526 21.90 86.17 25.66
CA LYS A 526 21.47 85.96 27.05
C LYS A 526 20.07 86.57 27.19
N ARG A 527 19.06 85.73 27.30
CA ARG A 527 17.78 86.13 27.88
C ARG A 527 17.97 86.19 29.40
N ALA A 528 17.60 87.35 29.96
CA ALA A 528 17.40 87.56 31.39
C ALA A 528 16.21 86.74 31.90
#